data_AF-A0A376VIW8-F1
#
_entry.id   AF-A0A376VIW8-F1
#
_cell.length_a   1.000
_cell.length_b   1.000
_cell.length_c   1.000
_cell.angle_alpha   90.00
_cell.angle_beta   90.00
_cell.angle_gamma   90.00
#
_symmetry.space_group_name_H-M   'P 1'
#
loop_
_entity.id
_entity.type
_entity.pdbx_description
1 polymer ?
#
loop_
_entity_poly.entity_id
_entity_poly.type
_entity_poly.pdbx_seq_one_letter_code
_entity_poly.pdbx_strand_id
1 'polypeptide(L)'
;MIKIAQGHVWTGQDAKANGLVDSLGDFDDAVAKAAELAKVKQWHLEYYVDEPTFFDKVMDNMSGSVRAMLPDAFQAMLPAPLASVASTVKSESDKLAAFNDPQNRYAFCLTCANVR
;
A
#
# COMPACT_ATOMS: atom_id res chain seq x y z
N MET A 1 -26.11 21.30 23.92
CA MET A 1 -24.72 20.85 23.67
C MET A 1 -24.66 19.94 22.42
N ILE A 2 -24.97 20.45 21.22
CA ILE A 2 -24.87 19.69 19.94
C ILE A 2 -24.63 20.67 18.76
N LYS A 3 -23.57 21.47 18.77
CA LYS A 3 -23.26 22.38 17.62
C LYS A 3 -22.06 21.94 16.76
N ILE A 4 -21.20 21.08 17.31
CA ILE A 4 -19.89 20.71 16.73
C ILE A 4 -19.84 19.26 16.24
N ALA A 5 -20.90 18.47 16.48
CA ALA A 5 -20.99 17.07 16.10
C ALA A 5 -22.27 16.80 15.29
N GLN A 6 -22.12 16.57 13.98
CA GLN A 6 -23.17 16.15 13.02
C GLN A 6 -22.54 15.53 11.74
N GLY A 7 -21.38 14.87 11.86
CA GLY A 7 -20.60 14.41 10.70
C GLY A 7 -19.86 15.53 9.96
N HIS A 8 -19.75 16.73 10.56
CA HIS A 8 -18.98 17.83 9.99
C HIS A 8 -17.47 17.53 10.07
N VAL A 9 -16.78 17.70 8.95
CA VAL A 9 -15.33 17.57 8.84
C VAL A 9 -14.68 18.89 9.21
N TRP A 10 -13.65 18.85 10.04
CA TRP A 10 -12.94 20.03 10.52
C TRP A 10 -11.50 20.02 10.04
N THR A 11 -10.97 21.18 9.67
CA THR A 11 -9.52 21.34 9.53
C THR A 11 -8.86 21.29 10.92
N GLY A 12 -7.55 21.00 10.99
CA GLY A 12 -6.85 21.02 12.27
C GLY A 12 -7.01 22.36 13.01
N GLN A 13 -6.87 23.47 12.30
CA GLN A 13 -7.03 24.82 12.87
C GLN A 13 -8.43 25.06 13.43
N ASP A 14 -9.47 24.67 12.69
CA ASP A 14 -10.85 24.82 13.17
C ASP A 14 -11.12 23.90 14.36
N ALA A 15 -10.63 22.66 14.33
CA ALA A 15 -10.75 21.73 15.44
C ALA A 15 -10.10 22.30 16.71
N LYS A 16 -8.93 22.95 16.58
CA LYS A 16 -8.25 23.61 17.69
C LYS A 16 -9.04 24.81 18.22
N ALA A 17 -9.57 25.65 17.34
CA ALA A 17 -10.39 26.80 17.72
C ALA A 17 -11.69 26.39 18.44
N ASN A 18 -12.27 25.25 18.06
CA ASN A 18 -13.47 24.68 18.66
C ASN A 18 -13.18 23.76 19.88
N GLY A 19 -11.92 23.62 20.29
CA GLY A 19 -11.53 22.81 21.44
C GLY A 19 -11.68 21.29 21.23
N LEU A 20 -11.74 20.83 19.99
CA LEU A 20 -11.79 19.41 19.64
C LEU A 20 -10.41 18.73 19.71
N VAL A 21 -9.33 19.52 19.59
CA VAL A 21 -7.93 19.06 19.74
C VAL A 21 -7.14 19.99 20.63
N ASP A 22 -6.14 19.44 21.33
CA ASP A 22 -5.34 20.18 22.33
C ASP A 22 -4.21 21.01 21.73
N SER A 23 -3.70 20.68 20.56
CA SER A 23 -2.62 21.43 19.91
C SER A 23 -2.55 21.11 18.42
N LEU A 24 -1.79 21.93 17.68
CA LEU A 24 -1.40 21.67 16.30
C LEU A 24 0.09 21.37 16.29
N GLY A 25 0.46 20.33 15.57
CA GLY A 25 1.83 19.83 15.48
C GLY A 25 1.87 18.62 14.57
N ASP A 26 3.02 17.98 14.52
CA ASP A 26 3.24 16.73 13.81
C ASP A 26 3.42 15.54 14.76
N PHE A 27 3.93 14.44 14.24
CA PHE A 27 4.16 13.23 15.02
C PHE A 27 5.24 13.42 16.11
N ASP A 28 6.29 14.19 15.83
CA ASP A 28 7.40 14.38 16.76
C ASP A 28 6.93 15.21 17.97
N ASP A 29 6.07 16.21 17.74
CA ASP A 29 5.42 16.97 18.81
C ASP A 29 4.59 16.06 19.74
N ALA A 30 3.85 15.11 19.16
CA ALA A 30 3.04 14.16 19.93
C ALA A 30 3.90 13.23 20.78
N VAL A 31 5.00 12.70 20.22
CA VAL A 31 5.95 11.83 20.92
C VAL A 31 6.66 12.60 22.04
N ALA A 32 7.15 13.81 21.76
CA ALA A 32 7.79 14.66 22.75
C ALA A 32 6.83 14.98 23.91
N LYS A 33 5.56 15.28 23.60
CA LYS A 33 4.56 15.55 24.64
C LYS A 33 4.27 14.33 25.50
N ALA A 34 4.19 13.14 24.90
CA ALA A 34 4.03 11.89 25.63
C ALA A 34 5.22 11.64 26.58
N ALA A 35 6.45 11.86 26.11
CA ALA A 35 7.66 11.71 26.92
C ALA A 35 7.70 12.70 28.10
N GLU A 36 7.32 13.96 27.86
CA GLU A 36 7.19 15.00 28.90
C GLU A 36 6.20 14.58 29.99
N LEU A 37 5.00 14.12 29.59
CA LEU A 37 3.95 13.69 30.52
C LEU A 37 4.35 12.44 31.31
N ALA A 38 5.08 11.51 30.68
CA ALA A 38 5.61 10.31 31.31
C ALA A 38 6.89 10.55 32.13
N LYS A 39 7.46 11.77 32.08
CA LYS A 39 8.71 12.17 32.75
C LYS A 39 9.91 11.29 32.37
N VAL A 40 9.95 10.82 31.13
CA VAL A 40 11.08 10.04 30.60
C VAL A 40 12.04 10.94 29.83
N LYS A 41 13.33 10.81 30.10
CA LYS A 41 14.38 11.60 29.42
C LYS A 41 14.91 10.95 28.15
N GLN A 42 14.72 9.65 28.04
CA GLN A 42 15.17 8.82 26.93
C GLN A 42 14.02 7.90 26.55
N TRP A 43 13.69 7.86 25.28
CA TRP A 43 12.68 6.99 24.71
C TRP A 43 13.17 6.55 23.33
N HIS A 44 12.63 5.43 22.86
CA HIS A 44 12.91 4.93 21.53
C HIS A 44 11.57 4.66 20.84
N LEU A 45 11.52 4.95 19.55
CA LEU A 45 10.37 4.62 18.72
C LEU A 45 10.55 3.20 18.22
N GLU A 46 9.61 2.34 18.59
CA GLU A 46 9.50 0.99 18.05
C GLU A 46 8.43 1.00 16.96
N TYR A 47 8.88 1.00 15.71
CA TYR A 47 7.99 0.87 14.58
C TYR A 47 7.62 -0.59 14.43
N TYR A 48 6.35 -0.91 14.67
CA TYR A 48 5.84 -2.24 14.42
C TYR A 48 5.77 -2.48 12.90
N VAL A 49 6.55 -3.43 12.43
CA VAL A 49 6.49 -3.93 11.05
C VAL A 49 6.07 -5.40 11.17
N ASP A 50 4.96 -5.76 10.51
CA ASP A 50 4.58 -7.16 10.42
C ASP A 50 5.66 -7.93 9.69
N GLU A 51 6.36 -8.82 10.41
CA GLU A 51 7.28 -9.74 9.78
C GLU A 51 6.48 -10.82 9.03
N PRO A 52 6.77 -11.05 7.73
CA PRO A 52 6.06 -12.07 6.98
C PRO A 52 6.30 -13.44 7.64
N THR A 53 5.21 -14.17 7.85
CA THR A 53 5.26 -15.50 8.43
C THR A 53 6.00 -16.46 7.50
N PHE A 54 6.37 -17.65 8.01
CA PHE A 54 6.95 -18.69 7.17
C PHE A 54 6.04 -19.03 5.98
N PHE A 55 4.72 -19.08 6.20
CA PHE A 55 3.76 -19.37 5.14
C PHE A 55 3.74 -18.25 4.09
N ASP A 56 3.78 -16.99 4.51
CA ASP A 56 3.83 -15.84 3.59
C ASP A 56 5.08 -15.91 2.72
N LYS A 57 6.25 -16.20 3.32
CA LYS A 57 7.51 -16.37 2.58
C LYS A 57 7.48 -17.52 1.58
N VAL A 58 6.81 -18.63 1.91
CA VAL A 58 6.68 -19.79 1.01
C VAL A 58 5.74 -19.47 -0.16
N MET A 59 4.59 -18.86 0.12
CA MET A 59 3.63 -18.47 -0.91
C MET A 59 4.20 -17.40 -1.85
N ASP A 60 4.96 -16.45 -1.33
CA ASP A 60 5.61 -15.40 -2.13
C ASP A 60 6.62 -16.01 -3.11
N ASN A 61 7.45 -16.97 -2.65
CA ASN A 61 8.37 -17.72 -3.51
C ASN A 61 7.64 -18.59 -4.57
N MET A 62 6.49 -19.18 -4.22
CA MET A 62 5.70 -19.95 -5.18
C MET A 62 5.09 -19.03 -6.25
N SER A 63 4.59 -17.86 -5.87
CA SER A 63 4.01 -16.89 -6.81
C SER A 63 5.03 -16.34 -7.81
N GLY A 64 6.28 -16.11 -7.36
CA GLY A 64 7.39 -15.72 -8.22
C GLY A 64 7.72 -16.79 -9.27
N SER A 65 7.62 -18.07 -8.91
CA SER A 65 7.86 -19.18 -9.84
C SER A 65 6.74 -19.36 -10.88
N VAL A 66 5.48 -19.08 -10.53
CA VAL A 66 4.34 -19.18 -11.46
C VAL A 66 4.38 -18.08 -12.52
N ARG A 67 4.87 -16.88 -12.17
CA ARG A 67 5.02 -15.76 -13.12
C ARG A 67 6.08 -15.99 -14.19
N ALA A 68 7.11 -16.79 -13.90
CA ALA A 68 8.10 -17.21 -14.89
C ALA A 68 7.63 -18.40 -15.75
N MET A 69 6.43 -18.94 -15.48
CA MET A 69 5.94 -20.21 -15.99
C MET A 69 4.58 -20.08 -16.69
N LEU A 70 4.42 -19.06 -17.53
CA LEU A 70 3.69 -19.25 -18.78
C LEU A 70 4.73 -19.38 -19.89
N PRO A 71 5.36 -20.57 -20.04
CA PRO A 71 6.28 -20.78 -21.13
C PRO A 71 5.47 -20.66 -22.43
N ASP A 72 6.11 -20.26 -23.52
CA ASP A 72 5.53 -20.29 -24.86
C ASP A 72 4.93 -21.68 -25.21
N ALA A 73 5.33 -22.73 -24.48
CA ALA A 73 4.73 -24.07 -24.52
C ALA A 73 3.22 -24.12 -24.21
N PHE A 74 2.68 -23.24 -23.35
CA PHE A 74 1.24 -23.22 -23.05
C PHE A 74 0.44 -22.74 -24.28
N GLN A 75 1.03 -21.90 -25.13
CA GLN A 75 0.41 -21.46 -26.38
C GLN A 75 0.24 -22.61 -27.38
N ALA A 76 1.14 -23.60 -27.36
CA ALA A 76 1.09 -24.77 -28.23
C ALA A 76 0.03 -25.81 -27.81
N MET A 77 -0.46 -25.75 -26.57
CA MET A 77 -1.54 -26.60 -26.05
C MET A 77 -2.95 -25.99 -26.20
N LEU A 78 -3.05 -24.76 -26.68
CA LEU A 78 -4.35 -24.10 -26.86
C LEU A 78 -5.06 -24.60 -28.13
N PRO A 79 -6.38 -24.88 -28.08
CA PRO A 79 -7.18 -25.18 -29.25
C PRO A 79 -7.05 -24.07 -30.30
N ALA A 80 -7.06 -24.42 -31.60
CA ALA A 80 -6.89 -23.48 -32.71
C ALA A 80 -7.74 -22.18 -32.65
N PRO A 81 -9.00 -22.18 -32.15
CA PRO A 81 -9.79 -20.95 -32.00
C PRO A 81 -9.25 -19.98 -30.94
N LEU A 82 -8.46 -20.46 -29.98
CA LEU A 82 -7.90 -19.70 -28.87
C LEU A 82 -6.44 -19.27 -29.12
N ALA A 83 -5.76 -19.85 -30.12
CA ALA A 83 -4.40 -19.50 -30.48
C ALA A 83 -4.25 -18.02 -30.90
N SER A 84 -5.25 -17.44 -31.56
CA SER A 84 -5.26 -16.02 -31.94
C SER A 84 -5.50 -15.07 -30.76
N VAL A 85 -6.11 -15.55 -29.67
CA VAL A 85 -6.37 -14.78 -28.45
C VAL A 85 -5.16 -14.83 -27.50
N ALA A 86 -4.30 -15.83 -27.66
CA ALA A 86 -3.11 -16.03 -26.84
C ALA A 86 -2.14 -14.83 -26.88
N SER A 87 -1.99 -14.15 -28.03
CA SER A 87 -1.12 -12.98 -28.15
C SER A 87 -1.68 -11.74 -27.44
N THR A 88 -3.00 -11.54 -27.46
CA THR A 88 -3.66 -10.42 -26.77
C THR A 88 -3.59 -10.60 -25.25
N VAL A 89 -3.83 -11.83 -24.78
CA VAL A 89 -3.70 -12.17 -23.35
C VAL A 89 -2.26 -11.99 -22.88
N LYS A 90 -1.26 -12.32 -23.70
CA LYS A 90 0.17 -12.11 -23.40
C LYS A 90 0.50 -10.62 -23.15
N SER A 91 0.00 -9.73 -24.00
CA SER A 91 0.25 -8.28 -23.85
C SER A 91 -0.40 -7.65 -22.59
N GLU A 92 -1.50 -8.23 -22.12
CA GLU A 92 -2.13 -7.79 -20.86
C GLU A 92 -1.50 -8.46 -19.63
N SER A 93 -0.96 -9.69 -19.76
CA SER A 93 -0.24 -10.35 -18.68
C SER A 93 1.06 -9.63 -18.33
N ASP A 94 1.74 -9.01 -19.30
CA ASP A 94 2.98 -8.25 -19.06
C ASP A 94 2.74 -7.02 -18.17
N LYS A 95 1.59 -6.34 -18.32
CA LYS A 95 1.20 -5.25 -17.42
C LYS A 95 0.88 -5.76 -16.02
N LEU A 96 0.25 -6.92 -15.94
CA LEU A 96 -0.04 -7.57 -14.67
C LEU A 96 1.24 -8.06 -13.99
N ALA A 97 2.28 -8.43 -14.75
CA ALA A 97 3.58 -8.83 -14.21
C ALA A 97 4.28 -7.71 -13.43
N ALA A 98 4.02 -6.44 -13.78
CA ALA A 98 4.53 -5.28 -13.04
C ALA A 98 4.00 -5.16 -11.60
N PHE A 99 3.00 -5.95 -11.22
CA PHE A 99 2.45 -6.02 -9.86
C PHE A 99 3.15 -7.12 -9.04
N ASN A 100 4.48 -7.04 -8.91
CA ASN A 100 5.31 -8.00 -8.17
C ASN A 100 6.27 -7.38 -7.13
N ASP A 101 5.97 -6.17 -6.64
CA ASP A 101 6.71 -5.52 -5.55
C ASP A 101 6.67 -6.37 -4.25
N PRO A 102 7.83 -6.80 -3.71
CA PRO A 102 7.92 -7.63 -2.50
C PRO A 102 7.37 -6.97 -1.21
N GLN A 103 7.09 -5.67 -1.25
CA GLN A 103 6.47 -4.91 -0.16
C GLN A 103 4.97 -4.68 -0.41
N ASN A 104 4.37 -5.33 -1.42
CA ASN A 104 2.96 -5.23 -1.78
C ASN A 104 2.48 -3.82 -2.14
N ARG A 105 3.36 -2.99 -2.72
CA ARG A 105 3.05 -1.61 -3.10
C ARG A 105 2.95 -1.47 -4.60
N TYR A 106 1.80 -1.01 -5.08
CA TYR A 106 1.53 -0.88 -6.51
C TYR A 106 0.89 0.46 -6.83
N ALA A 107 1.38 1.10 -7.90
CA ALA A 107 0.76 2.27 -8.48
C ALA A 107 0.65 2.05 -9.98
N PHE A 108 -0.59 1.96 -10.49
CA PHE A 108 -0.85 1.77 -11.91
C PHE A 108 -1.56 2.98 -12.47
N CYS A 109 -0.97 3.59 -13.47
CA CYS A 109 -1.43 4.83 -14.03
C CYS A 109 -1.97 4.55 -15.44
N LEU A 110 -3.30 4.65 -15.57
CA LEU A 110 -4.03 4.32 -16.80
C LEU A 110 -3.80 5.33 -17.93
N THR A 111 -3.46 6.57 -17.56
CA THR A 111 -3.20 7.69 -18.48
C THR A 111 -2.04 8.52 -17.96
N CYS A 112 -0.81 8.02 -18.12
CA CYS A 112 0.36 8.78 -17.70
C CYS A 112 0.72 9.81 -18.75
N ALA A 113 0.56 11.10 -18.41
CA ALA A 113 1.28 12.15 -19.10
C ALA A 113 2.75 12.08 -18.67
N ASN A 114 3.66 12.24 -19.63
CA ASN A 114 5.10 12.24 -19.38
C ASN A 114 5.43 13.51 -18.58
N VAL A 115 5.55 13.38 -17.26
CA VAL A 115 5.94 14.48 -16.39
C VAL A 115 7.46 14.60 -16.50
N ARG A 116 7.91 15.65 -17.21
CA ARG A 116 9.31 16.08 -17.26
C ARG A 116 9.70 16.83 -16.00
#